data_AF-A0A2E6HXP1-F1
#
_entry.id   AF-A0A2E6HXP1-F1
#
_cell.length_a   1.000
_cell.length_b   1.000
_cell.length_c   1.000
_cell.angle_alpha   90.00
_cell.angle_beta   90.00
_cell.angle_gamma   90.00
#
_symmetry.space_group_name_H-M   'P 1'
#
loop_
_entity.id
_entity.type
_entity.pdbx_description
1 polymer ?
#
loop_
_entity_poly.entity_id
_entity_poly.type
_entity_poly.pdbx_seq_one_letter_code
_entity_poly.pdbx_strand_id
1 'polypeptide(L)'
;MWCWKLDARGGRQPHASIEALRLAIGIGKGKALARARISHPGIRFERIDAFDIDSVRTLGFHFNKIYIDVSGSPDIYDVLKLTLAYEALFEPSLIVVRSTKLKRFVPRRSTWPIVSEPIP
;
A
#
# COMPACT_ATOMS: atom_id res chain seq x y z
N MET A 1 0.81 1.73 -7.39
CA MET A 1 0.36 1.90 -6.01
C MET A 1 -0.92 1.09 -5.82
N TRP A 2 -1.12 0.47 -4.67
CA TRP A 2 -2.25 -0.45 -4.45
C TRP A 2 -2.92 -0.13 -3.12
N CYS A 3 -4.24 0.09 -3.09
CA CYS A 3 -5.01 0.36 -1.86
C CYS A 3 -5.88 -0.86 -1.50
N TRP A 4 -5.85 -1.28 -0.22
CA TRP A 4 -6.45 -2.52 0.31
C TRP A 4 -7.39 -2.20 1.50
N LYS A 5 -8.38 -3.07 1.77
CA LYS A 5 -9.15 -3.02 3.03
C LYS A 5 -9.21 -4.41 3.68
N LEU A 6 -8.81 -4.59 4.94
CA LEU A 6 -9.10 -5.80 5.73
C LEU A 6 -9.79 -5.40 7.04
N ASP A 7 -10.95 -6.01 7.30
CA ASP A 7 -11.58 -6.08 8.62
C ASP A 7 -11.24 -7.46 9.21
N ALA A 8 -10.76 -7.48 10.46
CA ALA A 8 -10.34 -8.68 11.15
C ALA A 8 -11.34 -9.01 12.26
N ARG A 9 -12.12 -10.08 12.06
CA ARG A 9 -12.50 -10.95 13.18
C ARG A 9 -12.02 -12.38 12.90
N GLY A 10 -10.97 -12.76 13.61
CA GLY A 10 -10.54 -14.14 13.83
C GLY A 10 -9.57 -14.71 12.80
N GLY A 11 -8.40 -15.17 13.26
CA GLY A 11 -7.60 -16.18 12.56
C GLY A 11 -6.29 -15.68 11.95
N ARG A 12 -5.19 -16.15 12.55
CA ARG A 12 -3.79 -15.89 12.21
C ARG A 12 -3.38 -16.58 10.90
N GLN A 13 -2.97 -15.84 9.85
CA GLN A 13 -1.91 -16.15 8.84
C GLN A 13 -1.76 -14.96 7.84
N PRO A 14 -0.56 -14.46 7.46
CA PRO A 14 -0.44 -13.53 6.34
C PRO A 14 0.25 -14.17 5.11
N HIS A 15 -0.28 -15.31 4.65
CA HIS A 15 -0.30 -15.63 3.22
C HIS A 15 -1.66 -15.16 2.69
N ALA A 16 -1.88 -13.85 2.68
CA ALA A 16 -3.15 -13.29 2.20
C ALA A 16 -3.16 -13.40 0.67
N SER A 17 -3.71 -14.50 0.17
CA SER A 17 -4.31 -14.57 -1.16
C SER A 17 -5.23 -13.36 -1.34
N ILE A 18 -5.11 -12.71 -2.50
CA ILE A 18 -5.89 -11.52 -2.90
C ILE A 18 -7.41 -11.78 -2.81
N GLU A 19 -7.81 -13.06 -2.78
CA GLU A 19 -9.18 -13.56 -2.75
C GLU A 19 -10.00 -13.14 -1.51
N ALA A 20 -9.37 -12.74 -0.40
CA ALA A 20 -10.11 -12.34 0.82
C ALA A 20 -10.47 -10.84 0.89
N LEU A 21 -10.17 -10.05 -0.14
CA LEU A 21 -10.48 -8.62 -0.16
C LEU A 21 -11.91 -8.34 -0.61
N ARG A 22 -12.65 -7.56 0.17
CA ARG A 22 -13.96 -7.03 -0.26
C ARG A 22 -13.87 -6.01 -1.39
N LEU A 23 -12.77 -5.25 -1.46
CA LEU A 23 -12.50 -4.27 -2.51
C LEU A 23 -11.00 -3.90 -2.53
N ALA A 24 -10.38 -3.99 -3.70
CA ALA A 24 -9.04 -3.47 -3.96
C ALA A 24 -9.05 -2.54 -5.17
N ILE A 25 -8.32 -1.43 -5.05
CA ILE A 25 -8.15 -0.47 -6.13
C ILE A 25 -6.65 -0.26 -6.35
N GLY A 26 -6.18 -0.60 -7.55
CA GLY A 26 -4.84 -0.29 -8.02
C GLY A 26 -4.82 1.06 -8.72
N ILE A 27 -3.88 1.94 -8.36
CA ILE A 27 -3.66 3.21 -9.06
C ILE A 27 -2.23 3.32 -9.58
N GLY A 28 -2.07 3.95 -10.75
CA GLY A 28 -0.75 4.25 -11.28
C GLY A 28 -0.76 4.75 -12.72
N LYS A 29 0.45 5.03 -13.22
CA LYS A 29 0.68 5.55 -14.57
C LYS A 29 1.29 4.48 -15.48
N GLY A 30 1.00 4.57 -16.79
CA GLY A 30 1.74 3.87 -17.84
C GLY A 30 1.43 2.38 -18.05
N LYS A 31 2.37 1.69 -18.70
CA LYS A 31 2.21 0.30 -19.20
C LYS A 31 2.07 -0.75 -18.09
N ALA A 32 2.59 -0.48 -16.89
CA ALA A 32 2.48 -1.37 -15.75
C ALA A 32 1.02 -1.57 -15.31
N LEU A 33 0.18 -0.53 -15.40
CA LEU A 33 -1.24 -0.61 -15.05
C LEU A 33 -2.00 -1.52 -16.03
N ALA A 34 -1.68 -1.46 -17.32
CA ALA A 34 -2.29 -2.32 -18.34
C ALA A 34 -1.97 -3.80 -18.09
N ARG A 35 -0.72 -4.11 -17.75
CA ARG A 35 -0.32 -5.48 -17.38
C ARG A 35 -1.03 -5.94 -16.10
N ALA A 36 -1.14 -5.07 -15.09
CA ALA A 36 -1.82 -5.39 -13.85
C ALA A 36 -3.30 -5.72 -14.04
N ARG A 37 -4.01 -5.00 -14.92
CA ARG A 37 -5.40 -5.30 -15.30
C ARG A 37 -5.56 -6.69 -15.89
N ILE A 38 -4.63 -7.11 -16.75
CA ILE A 38 -4.64 -8.45 -17.36
C ILE A 38 -4.36 -9.52 -16.30
N SER A 39 -3.38 -9.28 -15.43
CA SER A 39 -2.96 -10.26 -14.41
C SER A 39 -3.93 -10.38 -13.23
N HIS A 40 -4.75 -9.35 -12.98
CA HIS A 40 -5.66 -9.30 -11.83
C HIS A 40 -7.05 -8.77 -12.25
N PRO A 41 -7.81 -9.53 -13.05
CA PRO A 41 -9.09 -9.08 -13.59
C PRO A 41 -10.16 -8.79 -12.52
N GLY A 42 -10.04 -9.35 -11.30
CA GLY A 42 -10.92 -9.08 -10.17
C GLY A 42 -10.62 -7.78 -9.39
N ILE A 43 -9.59 -7.02 -9.79
CA ILE A 43 -9.20 -5.76 -9.14
C ILE A 43 -9.58 -4.59 -10.05
N ARG A 44 -10.15 -3.53 -9.45
CA ARG A 44 -10.38 -2.27 -10.16
C ARG A 44 -9.07 -1.50 -10.28
N PHE A 45 -8.80 -0.97 -11.47
CA PHE A 45 -7.58 -0.19 -11.72
C PHE A 45 -7.90 1.17 -12.31
N GLU A 46 -7.35 2.22 -11.71
CA GLU A 46 -7.53 3.60 -12.15
C GLU A 46 -6.21 4.25 -12.57
N ARG A 47 -6.25 5.05 -13.63
CA ARG A 47 -5.07 5.82 -14.08
C ARG A 47 -5.04 7.14 -13.33
N ILE A 48 -4.50 7.11 -12.13
CA ILE A 48 -4.36 8.27 -11.23
C ILE A 48 -2.88 8.41 -10.84
N ASP A 49 -2.42 9.65 -10.72
CA ASP A 49 -1.14 9.93 -10.07
C ASP A 49 -1.29 9.78 -8.56
N ALA A 50 -0.42 8.99 -7.93
CA ALA A 50 -0.42 8.81 -6.49
C ALA A 50 -0.18 10.13 -5.73
N PHE A 51 0.58 11.06 -6.31
CA PHE A 51 0.86 12.36 -5.69
C PHE A 51 -0.25 13.39 -5.86
N ASP A 52 -1.22 13.12 -6.75
CA ASP A 52 -2.40 13.96 -6.92
C ASP A 52 -3.48 13.50 -5.93
N ILE A 53 -3.37 14.04 -4.71
CA ILE A 53 -4.22 13.66 -3.58
C ILE A 53 -5.70 13.98 -3.84
N ASP A 54 -5.98 15.04 -4.60
CA ASP A 54 -7.35 15.42 -4.96
C ASP A 54 -7.96 14.41 -5.92
N SER A 55 -7.23 13.99 -6.95
CA SER A 55 -7.66 12.89 -7.83
C SER A 55 -7.86 11.59 -7.05
N VAL A 56 -6.98 11.28 -6.09
CA VAL A 56 -7.10 10.08 -5.24
C VAL A 56 -8.34 10.15 -4.33
N ARG A 57 -8.68 11.32 -3.80
CA ARG A 57 -9.90 11.54 -3.00
C ARG A 57 -11.18 11.23 -3.78
N THR A 58 -11.18 11.47 -5.10
CA THR A 58 -12.36 11.19 -5.95
C THR A 58 -12.69 9.71 -6.07
N LEU A 59 -11.80 8.80 -5.63
CA LEU A 59 -12.11 7.38 -5.53
C LEU A 59 -13.31 7.13 -4.59
N GLY A 60 -13.56 8.00 -3.62
CA GLY A 60 -14.77 7.94 -2.79
C GLY A 60 -14.83 6.77 -1.81
N PHE A 61 -13.69 6.16 -1.49
CA PHE A 61 -13.59 5.05 -0.54
C PHE A 61 -12.66 5.41 0.62
N HIS A 62 -13.02 4.95 1.83
CA HIS A 62 -12.10 4.90 2.96
C HIS A 62 -11.30 3.59 2.93
N PHE A 63 -10.00 3.70 2.62
CA PHE A 63 -9.08 2.57 2.59
C PHE A 63 -8.42 2.39 3.95
N ASN A 64 -8.55 1.21 4.58
CA ASN A 64 -7.94 0.98 5.89
C ASN A 64 -6.54 0.35 5.82
N LYS A 65 -6.11 -0.13 4.64
CA LYS A 65 -4.77 -0.66 4.41
C LYS A 65 -4.19 -0.11 3.10
N ILE A 66 -3.01 0.46 3.13
CA ILE A 66 -2.47 1.14 1.95
C ILE A 66 -1.11 0.54 1.62
N TYR A 67 -0.93 0.15 0.36
CA TYR A 67 0.34 -0.35 -0.15
C TYR A 67 0.94 0.61 -1.17
N ILE A 68 2.06 1.20 -0.79
CA ILE A 68 2.77 2.21 -1.57
C ILE A 68 3.99 1.56 -2.21
N ASP A 69 3.93 1.31 -3.52
CA ASP A 69 5.10 0.92 -4.30
C ASP A 69 5.65 2.13 -5.05
N VAL A 70 6.83 2.57 -4.60
CA VAL A 70 7.56 3.74 -5.09
C VAL A 70 8.91 3.32 -5.67
N SER A 71 9.07 2.06 -6.05
CA SER A 71 10.33 1.47 -6.52
C SER A 71 10.97 2.17 -7.72
N GLY A 72 10.26 3.05 -8.42
CA GLY A 72 10.76 3.79 -9.58
C GLY A 72 11.17 5.27 -9.38
N SER A 73 10.64 6.05 -8.42
CA SER A 73 10.74 7.54 -8.53
C SER A 73 10.32 8.39 -7.30
N PRO A 74 10.85 8.17 -6.10
CA PRO A 74 11.12 9.38 -5.30
C PRO A 74 12.33 9.32 -4.38
N ASP A 75 12.75 10.49 -3.89
CA ASP A 75 13.62 10.57 -2.72
C ASP A 75 12.86 10.12 -1.46
N ILE A 76 13.57 9.85 -0.36
CA ILE A 76 12.94 9.49 0.92
C ILE A 76 11.88 10.53 1.35
N TYR A 77 12.10 11.79 0.99
CA TYR A 77 11.21 12.88 1.31
C TYR A 77 9.85 12.77 0.61
N ASP A 78 9.78 12.37 -0.66
CA ASP A 78 8.46 12.24 -1.31
C ASP A 78 7.73 10.99 -0.84
N VAL A 79 8.46 9.95 -0.41
CA VAL A 79 7.86 8.79 0.27
C VAL A 79 7.18 9.22 1.57
N LEU A 80 7.86 10.05 2.37
CA LEU A 80 7.31 10.59 3.61
C LEU A 80 6.08 11.48 3.33
N LYS A 81 6.20 12.42 2.39
CA LYS A 81 5.08 13.29 1.97
C LYS A 81 3.86 12.48 1.55
N LEU A 82 4.05 11.47 0.70
CA LEU A 82 2.98 10.62 0.22
C LEU A 82 2.33 9.82 1.35
N THR A 83 3.16 9.29 2.26
CA THR A 83 2.67 8.53 3.43
C THR A 83 1.81 9.42 4.33
N LEU A 84 2.30 10.61 4.69
CA LEU A 84 1.57 11.56 5.54
C LEU A 84 0.28 12.05 4.88
N ALA A 85 0.31 12.32 3.57
CA ALA A 85 -0.89 12.72 2.84
C ALA A 85 -1.96 11.61 2.82
N TYR A 86 -1.55 10.35 2.67
CA TYR A 86 -2.48 9.22 2.68
C TYR A 86 -2.98 8.89 4.09
N GLU A 87 -2.14 9.07 5.11
CA GLU A 87 -2.53 8.98 6.51
C GLU A 87 -3.62 10.01 6.85
N ALA A 88 -3.39 11.28 6.50
CA ALA A 88 -4.37 12.35 6.71
C ALA A 88 -5.65 12.19 5.88
N LEU A 89 -5.56 11.60 4.68
CA LEU A 89 -6.71 11.43 3.79
C LEU A 89 -7.62 10.26 4.20
N PHE A 90 -7.03 9.15 4.67
CA PHE A 90 -7.77 7.89 4.82
C PHE A 90 -7.79 7.33 6.25
N GLU A 91 -6.92 7.83 7.14
CA GLU A 91 -6.71 7.29 8.49
C GLU A 91 -6.58 5.75 8.51
N PRO A 92 -5.68 5.17 7.68
CA PRO A 92 -5.56 3.73 7.57
C PRO A 92 -4.95 3.12 8.84
N SER A 93 -5.36 1.91 9.18
CA SER A 93 -4.75 1.17 10.29
C SER A 93 -3.36 0.62 9.94
N LEU A 94 -3.00 0.59 8.64
CA LEU A 94 -1.70 0.14 8.18
C LEU A 94 -1.32 0.78 6.84
N ILE A 95 -0.09 1.31 6.77
CA ILE A 95 0.56 1.66 5.51
C ILE A 95 1.82 0.81 5.36
N VAL A 96 1.92 0.10 4.24
CA VAL A 96 3.12 -0.67 3.86
C VAL A 96 3.77 0.01 2.68
N VAL A 97 5.01 0.47 2.88
CA VAL A 97 5.79 1.14 1.84
C VAL A 97 6.89 0.22 1.32
N ARG A 98 6.89 -0.03 0.01
CA ARG A 98 8.01 -0.66 -0.70
C ARG A 98 8.81 0.41 -1.42
N SER A 99 10.03 0.63 -0.94
CA SER A 99 11.03 1.51 -1.57
C SER A 99 12.37 0.82 -1.69
N THR A 100 12.87 0.69 -2.92
CA THR A 100 14.20 0.13 -3.19
C THR A 100 15.30 0.99 -2.58
N LYS A 101 15.12 2.32 -2.54
CA LYS A 101 16.08 3.23 -1.90
C LYS A 101 16.11 3.06 -0.38
N LEU A 102 14.95 3.02 0.29
CA LEU A 102 14.89 2.76 1.73
C LEU A 102 15.55 1.42 2.08
N LYS A 103 15.29 0.38 1.29
CA LYS A 103 15.93 -0.94 1.47
C LYS A 103 17.45 -0.88 1.38
N ARG A 104 18.02 0.05 0.59
CA ARG A 104 19.48 0.26 0.47
C ARG A 104 20.04 1.15 1.59
N PHE A 105 19.25 2.07 2.13
CA PHE A 105 19.64 2.96 3.22
C PHE A 105 19.61 2.29 4.59
N VAL A 106 18.75 1.28 4.79
CA VAL A 106 18.78 0.48 6.01
C VAL A 106 20.07 -0.35 6.00
N PRO A 107 20.98 -0.16 6.98
CA PRO A 107 22.17 -0.99 7.08
C PRO A 107 21.72 -2.46 7.15
N ARG A 108 22.48 -3.37 6.53
CA ARG A 108 22.14 -4.81 6.37
C ARG A 108 21.88 -5.58 7.68
N ARG A 109 21.80 -4.93 8.83
CA ARG A 109 21.60 -5.52 10.15
C ARG A 109 20.62 -4.68 10.95
N SER A 110 19.34 -5.01 10.84
CA SER A 110 18.33 -4.90 11.90
C SER A 110 17.06 -5.54 11.35
N THR A 111 16.97 -6.86 11.45
CA THR A 111 15.68 -7.56 11.37
C THR A 111 14.83 -7.05 12.53
N TRP A 112 13.56 -6.74 12.26
CA TRP A 112 12.58 -6.45 13.31
C TRP A 112 12.65 -7.61 14.32
N PRO A 113 12.98 -7.37 15.62
CA PRO A 113 12.81 -8.42 16.60
C PRO A 113 11.31 -8.70 16.61
N ILE A 114 10.92 -9.89 16.20
CA ILE A 114 9.60 -10.41 16.50
C ILE A 114 9.57 -10.45 18.02
N VAL A 115 8.97 -9.44 18.65
CA VAL A 115 8.73 -9.46 20.09
C VAL A 115 7.69 -10.55 20.30
N SER A 116 8.17 -11.75 20.58
CA SER A 116 7.38 -12.86 21.09
C SER A 116 7.29 -12.72 22.60
N GLU A 117 6.59 -11.69 23.08
CA GLU A 117 6.14 -11.70 24.47
C GLU A 117 4.64 -11.98 24.49
N PRO A 118 4.16 -12.91 25.35
CA PRO A 118 2.75 -13.04 25.61
C PRO A 118 2.29 -11.80 26.37
N ILE A 119 1.21 -11.18 25.89
CA ILE A 119 0.50 -10.13 26.62
C ILE A 119 -0.05 -10.79 27.91
N PRO A 120 0.26 -10.28 29.11
CA PRO A 120 -0.33 -10.77 30.37
C PRO A 120 -1.83 -10.55 30.45
#